data_AF-A0A948LXT9-F1
#
_entry.id   AF-A0A948LXT9-F1
#
_cell.length_a   1.000
_cell.length_b   1.000
_cell.length_c   1.000
_cell.angle_alpha   90.00
_cell.angle_beta   90.00
_cell.angle_gamma   90.00
#
_symmetry.space_group_name_H-M   'P 1'
#
loop_
_entity.id
_entity.type
_entity.pdbx_description
1 polymer ?
#
loop_
_entity_poly.entity_id
_entity_poly.type
_entity_poly.pdbx_seq_one_letter_code
_entity_poly.pdbx_strand_id
1 'polypeptide(L)' 'MVGEYKKIYALKACAKNREDQVFKQRTIWANELHLNPVLIKQLFATIIKEVRKNHQKIKNGE' A
#
# COMPACT_ATOMS: atom_id res chain seq x y z
N MET A 1 -14.80 -0.37 -0.12
CA MET A 1 -13.36 -0.18 -0.43
C MET A 1 -12.60 0.17 0.87
N VAL A 2 -11.31 -0.15 1.00
CA VAL A 2 -10.54 0.14 2.25
C VAL A 2 -10.52 1.63 2.61
N GLY A 3 -10.50 2.52 1.60
CA GLY A 3 -10.60 3.97 1.81
C GLY A 3 -11.89 4.40 2.51
N GLU A 4 -13.04 3.91 2.03
CA GLU A 4 -14.36 4.18 2.63
C GLU A 4 -14.45 3.68 4.07
N TYR A 5 -13.99 2.46 4.32
CA TYR A 5 -13.93 1.91 5.68
C TYR A 5 -13.12 2.84 6.60
N LYS A 6 -11.93 3.25 6.18
CA LYS A 6 -11.10 4.16 6.98
C LYS A 6 -11.74 5.52 7.21
N LYS A 7 -12.52 6.02 6.24
CA LYS A 7 -13.28 7.26 6.38
C LYS A 7 -14.37 7.13 7.44
N ILE A 8 -15.19 6.07 7.36
CA ILE A 8 -16.29 5.78 8.31
C ILE A 8 -15.75 5.64 9.75
N TYR A 9 -14.61 4.97 9.92
CA TYR A 9 -14.04 4.69 11.24
C TYR A 9 -12.93 5.68 11.67
N ALA A 10 -12.80 6.82 11.00
CA ALA A 10 -11.80 7.86 11.30
C ALA A 10 -10.34 7.36 11.43
N LEU A 11 -9.99 6.30 10.68
CA LEU A 11 -8.66 5.71 10.70
C LEU A 11 -7.69 6.51 9.82
N LYS A 12 -6.40 6.51 10.19
CA LYS A 12 -5.36 7.11 9.36
C LYS A 12 -5.34 6.46 7.97
N ALA A 13 -5.32 7.28 6.93
CA ALA A 13 -5.22 6.83 5.54
C ALA A 13 -3.96 5.96 5.32
N CYS A 14 -2.86 6.34 5.97
CA CYS A 14 -1.57 5.64 5.95
C CYS A 14 -1.12 5.28 7.37
N ALA A 15 -0.71 4.02 7.57
CA ALA A 15 0.00 3.57 8.76
C ALA A 15 1.40 3.15 8.30
N LYS A 16 2.44 3.91 8.68
CA LYS A 16 3.83 3.70 8.24
C LYS A 16 4.28 2.24 8.43
N ASN A 17 3.97 1.67 9.60
CA ASN A 17 4.29 0.28 9.94
C ASN A 17 3.63 -0.77 9.02
N ARG A 18 2.51 -0.42 8.36
CA ARG A 18 1.81 -1.33 7.45
C ARG A 18 2.48 -1.40 6.08
N GLU A 19 3.03 -0.30 5.60
CA GLU A 19 3.77 -0.28 4.32
C GLU A 19 5.05 -1.11 4.42
N ASP A 20 5.79 -0.98 5.53
CA ASP A 20 6.99 -1.78 5.78
C ASP A 20 6.69 -3.28 5.82
N GLN A 21 5.58 -3.69 6.45
CA GLN A 21 5.13 -5.09 6.45
C GLN A 21 4.81 -5.59 5.04
N VAL A 22 4.14 -4.76 4.22
CA VAL A 22 3.83 -5.11 2.83
C VAL A 22 5.11 -5.29 2.03
N PHE A 23 6.07 -4.36 2.13
CA PHE A 23 7.35 -4.49 1.43
C PHE A 23 8.14 -5.72 1.86
N LYS A 24 8.19 -6.01 3.17
CA LYS A 24 8.85 -7.21 3.70
C LYS A 24 8.24 -8.49 3.11
N GLN A 25 6.91 -8.61 3.15
CA GLN A 25 6.22 -9.78 2.61
C GLN A 25 6.41 -9.93 1.10
N ARG A 26 6.36 -8.83 0.34
CA ARG A 26 6.54 -8.86 -1.11
C ARG A 26 7.97 -9.20 -1.51
N THR A 27 8.96 -8.81 -0.72
CA THR A 27 10.36 -9.19 -0.93
C THR A 27 10.56 -10.69 -0.70
N ILE A 28 9.96 -11.25 0.36
CA ILE A 28 9.99 -12.69 0.63
C ILE A 28 9.42 -13.47 -0.55
N TRP A 29 8.22 -13.11 -1.01
CA TRP A 29 7.59 -13.79 -2.15
C TRP A 29 8.35 -13.60 -3.47
N ALA A 30 8.98 -12.43 -3.67
CA ALA A 30 9.83 -12.24 -4.85
C ALA A 30 10.98 -13.26 -4.89
N ASN A 31 11.61 -13.51 -3.74
CA ASN A 31 12.67 -14.50 -3.64
C ASN A 31 12.15 -15.93 -3.86
N GLU A 32 11.01 -16.29 -3.25
CA GLU A 32 10.39 -17.62 -3.39
C GLU A 32 9.95 -17.92 -4.83
N LEU A 33 9.51 -16.89 -5.56
CA LEU A 33 9.04 -17.00 -6.94
C LEU A 33 10.14 -16.72 -7.98
N HIS A 34 11.40 -16.56 -7.55
CA HIS A 34 12.52 -16.21 -8.42
C HIS A 34 12.30 -14.93 -9.26
N LEU A 35 11.56 -13.97 -8.71
CA LEU A 35 11.32 -12.66 -9.32
C LEU A 35 12.40 -11.67 -8.88
N ASN A 36 12.65 -10.65 -9.71
CA ASN A 36 13.59 -9.59 -9.35
C ASN A 36 13.03 -8.76 -8.16
N PRO A 37 13.64 -8.81 -6.96
CA PRO A 37 13.11 -8.15 -5.77
C PRO A 37 13.16 -6.63 -5.86
N VAL A 38 14.10 -6.06 -6.63
CA VAL A 38 14.19 -4.61 -6.87
C VAL A 38 12.99 -4.13 -7.67
N LEU A 39 12.66 -4.85 -8.75
CA LEU A 39 11.51 -4.53 -9.60
C LEU A 39 10.20 -4.65 -8.81
N ILE A 40 10.04 -5.71 -8.02
CA ILE A 40 8.87 -5.92 -7.17
C ILE A 40 8.74 -4.77 -6.16
N LYS A 41 9.83 -4.35 -5.51
CA LYS A 41 9.80 -3.22 -4.60
C LYS A 41 9.35 -1.92 -5.29
N GLN A 42 9.87 -1.62 -6.48
CA GLN A 42 9.49 -0.44 -7.26
C GLN A 42 8.02 -0.47 -7.70
N LEU A 43 7.53 -1.63 -8.16
CA LEU A 43 6.14 -1.84 -8.53
C LEU A 43 5.20 -1.58 -7.35
N PHE A 44 5.46 -2.20 -6.20
CA PHE A 44 4.63 -2.04 -5.02
C PHE A 44 4.72 -0.62 -4.42
N ALA A 45 5.85 0.06 -4.53
CA ALA A 45 5.96 1.47 -4.15
C ALA A 45 5.01 2.36 -4.98
N THR A 46 4.90 2.07 -6.28
CA THR A 46 3.99 2.80 -7.18
C THR A 46 2.52 2.52 -6.83
N ILE A 47 2.16 1.25 -6.61
CA ILE A 47 0.81 0.85 -6.21
C ILE A 47 0.42 1.51 -4.88
N ILE A 48 1.28 1.44 -3.86
CA ILE A 48 1.01 2.04 -2.54
C ILE A 48 0.86 3.55 -2.65
N LYS A 49 1.68 4.22 -3.46
CA LYS A 49 1.56 5.66 -3.72
C LYS A 49 0.18 6.00 -4.29
N GLU A 50 -0.31 5.25 -5.26
CA GLU A 50 -1.60 5.53 -5.89
C GLU A 50 -2.79 5.19 -4.97
N VAL A 51 -2.72 4.08 -4.24
CA VAL A 51 -3.72 3.72 -3.22
C VAL A 51 -3.84 4.82 -2.15
N ARG A 52 -2.71 5.39 -1.71
CA ARG A 52 -2.70 6.50 -0.76
C ARG A 52 -3.39 7.74 -1.31
N LYS A 53 -3.13 8.11 -2.56
CA LYS A 53 -3.83 9.23 -3.21
C LYS A 53 -5.34 8.97 -3.26
N ASN A 54 -5.75 7.78 -3.67
CA ASN A 54 -7.17 7.42 -3.76
C ASN A 54 -7.85 7.46 -2.39
N HIS A 55 -7.20 6.95 -1.34
CA HIS A 55 -7.72 7.06 0.02
C HIS A 55 -7.84 8.52 0.50
N GLN A 56 -6.91 9.39 0.09
CA GLN A 56 -6.97 10.81 0.41
C GLN A 56 -8.12 11.52 -0.32
N LYS A 57 -8.33 11.22 -1.61
CA LYS A 57 -9.48 11.70 -2.39
C LYS A 57 -10.81 11.31 -1.74
N ILE A 58 -10.96 10.02 -1.41
CA ILE A 58 -12.15 9.50 -0.71
C ILE A 58 -12.38 10.23 0.62
N LYS A 59 -11.31 10.46 1.39
CA LYS A 59 -11.38 11.22 2.65
C LYS A 59 -11.87 12.66 2.42
N ASN A 60 -11.41 13.31 1.35
CA ASN A 60 -11.78 14.67 0.98
C ASN A 60 -13.15 14.77 0.29
N GLY A 61 -13.73 13.65 -0.15
CA GLY A 61 -15.00 13.64 -0.89
C GLY A 61 -14.86 13.94 -2.39
N GLU A 62 -13.67 13.71 -2.95
CA GLU A 62 -13.37 13.76 -4.40
C GLU A 62 -13.51 12.36 -5.05
#